data_AF-A0AAE7NVF9-F1
#
_entry.id   AF-A0AAE7NVF9-F1
#
_cell.length_a   1.000
_cell.length_b   1.000
_cell.length_c   1.000
_cell.angle_alpha   90.00
_cell.angle_beta   90.00
_cell.angle_gamma   90.00
#
_symmetry.space_group_name_H-M   'P 1'
#
loop_
_entity.id
_entity.type
_entity.pdbx_description
1 polymer ?
#
loop_
_entity_poly.entity_id
_entity_poly.type
_entity_poly.pdbx_seq_one_letter_code
_entity_poly.pdbx_strand_id
1 'polypeptide(L)'
;MTVGPELKQFRIELSDQRVLHLIFDMPGRSMNVFSNAAIEELGLFADWLRQSDVVGVVIRSGKSSAFCAGADLAELETAYDMIMAAPAGERDRLAFDHFFRLSHGLRRLETAGKPVAVAIAGLALGGGCEFALAAHHRVIADHPQATFGLPESLVGLLPGGGGTQRLPRLIGIEAALPVLLDGARIGGQAAIAAGLAQELVAPGEEVAAAERWVLLRPQSAQPWDRPNWHATDAQQVGTTIEAKRSKMLAETLGHYPALSAVLDCVEQGLPQDFDMAIRTEMQIFAKLIQRREPRNMIRTLFLGRLDYERMKKKGANPRITEAVAAVSEVLGVQSERGKELAEAFARAGFRGEQTHKVEFDGGVAGAVYWHDDEPRTWGKELLRARLADAEAAATGWRSQLDESERRAADYVLVTQAGFPAYLGGLFAAGLS
;
A
#
# COMPACT_ATOMS: atom_id res chain seq x y z
N MET A 1 -10.43 36.72 -11.27
CA MET A 1 -10.08 35.64 -10.35
C MET A 1 -11.21 34.64 -10.35
N THR A 2 -10.95 33.42 -10.79
CA THR A 2 -11.91 32.33 -10.62
C THR A 2 -11.89 31.94 -9.14
N VAL A 3 -13.04 32.04 -8.48
CA VAL A 3 -13.20 31.55 -7.10
C VAL A 3 -12.83 30.06 -7.09
N GLY A 4 -12.00 29.65 -6.14
CA GLY A 4 -11.62 28.23 -5.97
C GLY A 4 -12.83 27.36 -5.67
N PRO A 5 -12.75 26.03 -5.92
CA PRO A 5 -13.81 25.12 -5.49
C PRO A 5 -13.96 25.15 -3.97
N GLU A 6 -15.18 24.92 -3.49
CA GLU A 6 -15.41 24.70 -2.06
C GLU A 6 -14.94 23.28 -1.71
N LEU A 7 -13.96 23.19 -0.81
CA LEU A 7 -13.31 21.94 -0.41
C LEU A 7 -13.47 21.76 1.11
N LYS A 8 -13.65 20.51 1.56
CA LYS A 8 -13.81 20.14 2.97
C LYS A 8 -12.63 19.34 3.50
N GLN A 9 -12.03 18.48 2.67
CA GLN A 9 -10.84 17.70 3.00
C GLN A 9 -9.58 18.54 2.83
N PHE A 10 -9.60 19.49 1.89
CA PHE A 10 -8.53 20.45 1.67
C PHE A 10 -8.98 21.87 2.00
N ARG A 11 -8.04 22.70 2.46
CA ARG A 11 -8.20 24.16 2.56
C ARG A 11 -7.37 24.84 1.48
N ILE A 12 -7.84 25.99 1.01
CA ILE A 12 -7.14 26.82 0.03
C ILE A 12 -6.83 28.17 0.68
N GLU A 13 -5.56 28.55 0.68
CA GLU A 13 -5.11 29.88 1.11
C GLU A 13 -4.31 30.52 -0.03
N LEU A 14 -4.63 31.76 -0.42
CA LEU A 14 -3.90 32.50 -1.47
C LEU A 14 -2.98 33.53 -0.82
N SER A 15 -1.68 33.49 -1.16
CA SER A 15 -0.74 34.51 -0.71
C SER A 15 -0.84 35.79 -1.53
N ASP A 16 -0.29 36.89 -1.00
CA ASP A 16 -0.24 38.20 -1.69
C ASP A 16 0.49 38.12 -3.05
N GLN A 17 1.42 37.17 -3.19
CA GLN A 17 2.18 36.94 -4.42
C GLN A 17 1.49 35.95 -5.38
N ARG A 18 0.21 35.63 -5.12
CA ARG A 18 -0.63 34.72 -5.90
C ARG A 18 -0.10 33.29 -5.98
N VAL A 19 0.65 32.86 -4.95
CA VAL A 19 0.96 31.45 -4.71
C VAL A 19 -0.21 30.86 -3.93
N LEU A 20 -0.72 29.72 -4.40
CA LEU A 20 -1.82 29.05 -3.74
C LEU A 20 -1.31 27.95 -2.82
N HIS A 21 -1.79 27.93 -1.58
CA HIS A 21 -1.54 26.84 -0.65
C HIS A 21 -2.71 25.87 -0.69
N LEU A 22 -2.46 24.64 -1.16
CA LEU A 22 -3.39 23.53 -1.01
C LEU A 22 -3.02 22.77 0.26
N ILE A 23 -3.87 22.88 1.27
CA ILE A 23 -3.59 22.38 2.62
C ILE A 23 -4.45 21.15 2.85
N PHE A 24 -3.85 19.97 2.92
CA PHE A 24 -4.59 18.77 3.29
C PHE A 24 -4.88 18.81 4.80
N ASP A 25 -6.15 18.93 5.18
CA ASP A 25 -6.55 19.11 6.57
C ASP A 25 -7.87 18.38 6.85
N MET A 26 -7.82 17.04 6.78
CA MET A 26 -9.00 16.19 6.92
C MET A 26 -9.74 16.47 8.26
N PRO A 27 -11.02 16.85 8.23
CA PRO A 27 -11.75 17.23 9.44
C PRO A 27 -11.99 16.01 10.35
N GLY A 28 -11.93 16.23 11.66
CA GLY A 28 -12.24 15.19 12.66
C GLY A 28 -11.22 14.05 12.77
N ARG A 29 -10.08 14.13 12.09
CA ARG A 29 -9.01 13.11 12.11
C ARG A 29 -7.68 13.71 12.54
N SER A 30 -6.90 12.93 13.27
CA SER A 30 -5.55 13.30 13.74
C SER A 30 -4.48 13.20 12.65
N MET A 31 -4.80 12.55 11.53
CA MET A 31 -3.92 12.32 10.38
C MET A 31 -4.74 12.51 9.11
N ASN A 32 -4.12 13.04 8.05
CA ASN A 32 -4.72 13.04 6.73
C ASN A 32 -4.65 11.64 6.11
N VAL A 33 -5.73 11.22 5.47
CA VAL A 33 -5.81 10.01 4.65
C VAL A 33 -6.64 10.31 3.40
N PHE A 34 -6.33 9.63 2.30
CA PHE A 34 -7.14 9.69 1.08
C PHE A 34 -8.42 8.87 1.24
N SER A 35 -9.47 9.54 1.70
CA SER A 35 -10.86 9.12 1.55
C SER A 35 -11.36 9.34 0.12
N ASN A 36 -12.50 8.75 -0.22
CA ASN A 36 -13.20 8.99 -1.48
C ASN A 36 -13.52 10.47 -1.68
N ALA A 37 -13.91 11.17 -0.61
CA ALA A 37 -14.15 12.61 -0.65
C ALA A 37 -12.87 13.40 -0.96
N ALA A 38 -11.73 13.02 -0.38
CA ALA A 38 -10.46 13.69 -0.66
C ALA A 38 -10.00 13.45 -2.11
N ILE A 39 -10.22 12.24 -2.64
CA ILE A 39 -9.91 11.91 -4.03
C ILE A 39 -10.77 12.75 -5.00
N GLU A 40 -12.07 12.90 -4.72
CA GLU A 40 -12.97 13.72 -5.52
C GLU A 40 -12.58 15.21 -5.49
N GLU A 41 -12.33 15.75 -4.30
CA GLU A 41 -11.90 17.13 -4.10
C GLU A 41 -10.57 17.44 -4.79
N LEU A 42 -9.61 16.51 -4.76
CA LEU A 42 -8.35 16.63 -5.50
C LEU A 42 -8.59 16.75 -7.00
N GLY A 43 -9.52 15.95 -7.55
CA GLY A 43 -9.94 16.06 -8.94
C GLY A 43 -10.48 17.46 -9.26
N LEU A 44 -11.50 17.89 -8.51
CA LEU A 44 -12.11 19.22 -8.68
C LEU A 44 -11.07 20.35 -8.62
N PHE A 45 -10.16 20.26 -7.65
CA PHE A 45 -9.05 21.20 -7.52
C PHE A 45 -8.14 21.20 -8.76
N ALA A 46 -7.75 20.03 -9.25
CA ALA A 46 -6.87 19.92 -10.42
C ALA A 46 -7.49 20.51 -11.70
N ASP A 47 -8.80 20.34 -11.90
CA ASP A 47 -9.50 20.96 -13.05
C ASP A 47 -9.53 22.47 -12.94
N TRP A 48 -9.85 22.98 -11.75
CA TRP A 48 -9.84 24.42 -11.49
C TRP A 48 -8.42 25.00 -11.65
N LEU A 49 -7.39 24.31 -11.15
CA LEU A 49 -6.00 24.79 -11.18
C LEU A 49 -5.54 25.09 -12.61
N ARG A 50 -5.90 24.22 -13.57
CA ARG A 50 -5.59 24.36 -15.00
C ARG A 50 -6.13 25.67 -15.59
N GLN A 51 -7.26 26.16 -15.09
CA GLN A 51 -7.93 27.37 -15.58
C GLN A 51 -7.63 28.60 -14.72
N SER A 52 -6.93 28.43 -13.60
CA SER A 52 -6.70 29.50 -12.63
C SER A 52 -5.57 30.44 -13.05
N ASP A 53 -5.63 31.66 -12.53
CA ASP A 53 -4.63 32.72 -12.72
C ASP A 53 -3.56 32.74 -11.60
N VAL A 54 -3.43 31.66 -10.83
CA VAL A 54 -2.39 31.52 -9.80
C VAL A 54 -1.01 31.32 -10.44
N VAL A 55 0.03 31.70 -9.70
CA VAL A 55 1.44 31.53 -10.12
C VAL A 55 1.86 30.08 -10.04
N GLY A 56 1.39 29.36 -9.02
CA GLY A 56 1.63 27.94 -8.78
C GLY A 56 1.05 27.53 -7.43
N VAL A 57 1.35 26.31 -7.01
CA VAL A 57 0.79 25.68 -5.81
C VAL A 57 1.89 25.21 -4.86
N VAL A 58 1.71 25.47 -3.58
CA VAL A 58 2.41 24.80 -2.48
C VAL A 58 1.44 23.84 -1.79
N ILE A 59 1.73 22.55 -1.84
CA ILE A 59 1.00 21.53 -1.09
C ILE A 59 1.62 21.40 0.29
N ARG A 60 0.81 21.47 1.34
CA ARG A 60 1.25 21.24 2.73
C ARG A 60 0.19 20.51 3.54
N SER A 61 0.58 19.98 4.69
CA SER A 61 -0.35 19.41 5.66
C SER A 61 -0.87 20.47 6.62
N GLY A 62 -2.13 20.39 7.00
CA GLY A 62 -2.71 21.09 8.15
C GLY A 62 -2.51 20.34 9.47
N LYS A 63 -1.97 19.12 9.44
CA LYS A 63 -1.69 18.29 10.64
C LYS A 63 -0.23 18.43 11.06
N SER A 64 0.02 18.41 12.37
CA SER A 64 1.36 18.44 12.95
C SER A 64 2.04 17.06 13.04
N SER A 65 1.26 15.98 12.94
CA SER A 65 1.69 14.60 13.16
C SER A 65 2.29 13.93 11.93
N ALA A 66 1.83 14.30 10.73
CA ALA A 66 2.28 13.75 9.45
C ALA A 66 1.82 14.61 8.27
N PHE A 67 2.40 14.35 7.10
CA PHE A 67 1.90 14.89 5.85
C PHE A 67 0.59 14.21 5.44
N CYS A 68 0.65 12.90 5.21
CA CYS A 68 -0.49 12.04 4.89
C CYS A 68 -0.12 10.56 5.13
N ALA A 69 -1.02 9.80 5.75
CA ALA A 69 -0.77 8.42 6.18
C ALA A 69 -1.13 7.36 5.13
N GLY A 70 -1.63 7.74 3.96
CA GLY A 70 -2.04 6.84 2.90
C GLY A 70 -3.54 6.90 2.61
N ALA A 71 -4.10 5.80 2.09
CA ALA A 71 -5.53 5.68 1.83
C ALA A 71 -6.34 5.50 3.12
N ASP A 72 -7.65 5.76 3.07
CA ASP A 72 -8.56 5.35 4.16
C ASP A 72 -8.92 3.86 4.01
N LEU A 73 -8.30 3.01 4.83
CA LEU A 73 -8.50 1.56 4.75
C LEU A 73 -9.91 1.10 5.17
N ALA A 74 -10.68 1.91 5.92
CA ALA A 74 -12.07 1.57 6.22
C ALA A 74 -12.96 1.71 4.97
N GLU A 75 -12.70 2.73 4.13
CA GLU A 75 -13.40 2.88 2.86
C GLU A 75 -12.95 1.82 1.83
N LEU A 76 -11.71 1.33 1.93
CA LEU A 76 -11.22 0.24 1.10
C LEU A 76 -12.00 -1.07 1.33
N GLU A 77 -12.35 -1.40 2.57
CA GLU A 77 -13.18 -2.56 2.90
C GLU A 77 -14.58 -2.45 2.25
N THR A 78 -15.17 -1.26 2.31
CA THR A 78 -16.47 -0.98 1.67
C THR A 78 -16.38 -1.12 0.15
N ALA A 79 -15.30 -0.62 -0.46
CA ALA A 79 -15.07 -0.76 -1.90
C ALA A 79 -14.91 -2.23 -2.31
N TYR A 80 -14.21 -3.03 -1.51
CA TYR A 80 -14.06 -4.46 -1.73
C TYR A 80 -15.42 -5.18 -1.73
N ASP A 81 -16.24 -4.96 -0.69
CA ASP A 81 -17.55 -5.59 -0.60
C ASP A 81 -18.47 -5.21 -1.77
N MET A 82 -18.43 -3.94 -2.18
CA MET A 82 -19.13 -3.46 -3.38
C MET A 82 -18.66 -4.19 -4.65
N ILE A 83 -17.36 -4.35 -4.85
CA ILE A 83 -16.79 -5.03 -6.03
C ILE A 83 -17.16 -6.51 -6.04
N MET A 84 -17.04 -7.19 -4.90
CA MET A 84 -17.31 -8.63 -4.83
C MET A 84 -18.79 -8.97 -4.94
N ALA A 85 -19.68 -8.05 -4.55
CA ALA A 85 -21.12 -8.17 -4.74
C ALA A 85 -21.55 -8.05 -6.22
N ALA A 86 -20.72 -7.41 -7.08
CA ALA A 86 -21.03 -7.27 -8.50
C ALA A 86 -20.86 -8.60 -9.27
N PRO A 87 -21.58 -8.78 -10.40
CA PRO A 87 -21.39 -9.92 -11.30
C PRO A 87 -19.92 -10.04 -11.74
N ALA A 88 -19.40 -11.26 -11.84
CA ALA A 88 -17.98 -11.51 -12.10
C ALA A 88 -17.44 -10.77 -13.34
N GLY A 89 -18.23 -10.68 -14.42
CA GLY A 89 -17.84 -9.97 -15.65
C GLY A 89 -17.78 -8.44 -15.54
N GLU A 90 -18.27 -7.84 -14.44
CA GLU A 90 -18.27 -6.40 -14.22
C GLU A 90 -17.23 -5.93 -13.20
N ARG A 91 -16.65 -6.85 -12.42
CA ARG A 91 -15.78 -6.53 -11.29
C ARG A 91 -14.52 -5.79 -11.70
N ASP A 92 -13.86 -6.21 -12.78
CA ASP A 92 -12.63 -5.58 -13.28
C ASP A 92 -12.87 -4.09 -13.60
N ARG A 93 -13.96 -3.79 -14.30
CA ARG A 93 -14.34 -2.41 -14.67
C ARG A 93 -14.69 -1.60 -13.42
N LEU A 94 -15.49 -2.16 -12.52
CA LEU A 94 -15.90 -1.48 -11.30
C LEU A 94 -14.70 -1.17 -10.39
N ALA A 95 -13.77 -2.12 -10.23
CA ALA A 95 -12.54 -1.92 -9.49
C ALA A 95 -11.66 -0.86 -10.14
N PHE A 96 -11.46 -0.95 -11.46
CA PHE A 96 -10.70 0.06 -12.22
C PHE A 96 -11.31 1.46 -12.02
N ASP A 97 -12.59 1.65 -12.31
CA ASP A 97 -13.26 2.95 -12.24
C ASP A 97 -13.24 3.53 -10.81
N HIS A 98 -13.37 2.68 -9.80
CA HIS A 98 -13.34 3.11 -8.41
C HIS A 98 -11.94 3.59 -7.99
N PHE A 99 -10.90 2.81 -8.24
CA PHE A 99 -9.55 3.08 -7.72
C PHE A 99 -8.71 4.01 -8.63
N PHE A 100 -8.99 4.06 -9.94
CA PHE A 100 -8.24 4.91 -10.88
C PHE A 100 -8.34 6.41 -10.57
N ARG A 101 -9.40 6.84 -9.86
CA ARG A 101 -9.66 8.26 -9.57
C ARG A 101 -8.51 8.96 -8.86
N LEU A 102 -7.80 8.30 -7.94
CA LEU A 102 -6.64 8.90 -7.27
C LEU A 102 -5.50 9.13 -8.27
N SER A 103 -5.05 8.09 -8.97
CA SER A 103 -3.97 8.19 -9.96
C SER A 103 -4.29 9.22 -11.06
N HIS A 104 -5.54 9.23 -11.53
CA HIS A 104 -6.02 10.20 -12.52
C HIS A 104 -6.07 11.64 -11.98
N GLY A 105 -6.55 11.84 -10.75
CA GLY A 105 -6.57 13.16 -10.09
C GLY A 105 -5.15 13.70 -9.90
N LEU A 106 -4.22 12.85 -9.46
CA LEU A 106 -2.80 13.18 -9.34
C LEU A 106 -2.17 13.53 -10.69
N ARG A 107 -2.49 12.77 -11.75
CA ARG A 107 -2.00 13.07 -13.10
C ARG A 107 -2.55 14.39 -13.64
N ARG A 108 -3.81 14.72 -13.35
CA ARG A 108 -4.41 16.02 -13.71
C ARG A 108 -3.76 17.19 -12.98
N LEU A 109 -3.42 17.02 -11.70
CA LEU A 109 -2.68 18.01 -10.92
C LEU A 109 -1.27 18.23 -11.50
N GLU A 110 -0.57 17.14 -11.76
CA GLU A 110 0.78 17.11 -12.33
C GLU A 110 0.85 17.79 -13.71
N THR A 111 -0.22 17.65 -14.52
CA THR A 111 -0.32 18.22 -15.87
C THR A 111 -1.22 19.47 -15.93
N ALA A 112 -1.42 20.16 -14.81
CA ALA A 112 -2.24 21.37 -14.76
C ALA A 112 -1.58 22.59 -15.42
N GLY A 113 -0.31 22.49 -15.80
CA GLY A 113 0.45 23.59 -16.42
C GLY A 113 0.88 24.68 -15.43
N LYS A 114 0.90 24.36 -14.13
CA LYS A 114 1.32 25.25 -13.03
C LYS A 114 2.42 24.58 -12.22
N PRO A 115 3.42 25.33 -11.69
CA PRO A 115 4.41 24.76 -10.79
C PRO A 115 3.70 24.27 -9.53
N VAL A 116 4.06 23.07 -9.09
CA VAL A 116 3.50 22.45 -7.87
C VAL A 116 4.67 22.00 -7.03
N ALA A 117 4.87 22.63 -5.88
CA ALA A 117 5.80 22.19 -4.87
C ALA A 117 5.05 21.53 -3.71
N VAL A 118 5.70 20.61 -3.01
CA VAL A 118 5.17 20.00 -1.79
C VAL A 118 6.16 20.15 -0.65
N ALA A 119 5.65 20.54 0.52
CA ALA A 119 6.38 20.71 1.76
C ALA A 119 6.14 19.51 2.69
N ILE A 120 7.17 18.72 2.93
CA ILE A 120 7.14 17.46 3.67
C ILE A 120 7.78 17.65 5.04
N ALA A 121 6.98 18.12 6.00
CA ALA A 121 7.38 18.31 7.39
C ALA A 121 7.30 17.01 8.24
N GLY A 122 6.67 15.97 7.70
CA GLY A 122 6.40 14.73 8.41
C GLY A 122 6.13 13.58 7.45
N LEU A 123 5.60 12.50 7.99
CA LEU A 123 5.47 11.23 7.30
C LEU A 123 4.53 11.34 6.08
N ALA A 124 5.01 10.95 4.90
CA ALA A 124 4.25 10.82 3.66
C ALA A 124 4.25 9.34 3.23
N LEU A 125 3.18 8.60 3.56
CA LEU A 125 3.04 7.18 3.27
C LEU A 125 1.96 6.88 2.26
N GLY A 126 2.17 5.83 1.47
CA GLY A 126 1.22 5.29 0.51
C GLY A 126 0.67 6.37 -0.42
N GLY A 127 -0.66 6.50 -0.52
CA GLY A 127 -1.30 7.61 -1.23
C GLY A 127 -0.77 9.02 -0.90
N GLY A 128 -0.31 9.26 0.33
CA GLY A 128 0.36 10.50 0.72
C GLY A 128 1.74 10.70 0.09
N CYS A 129 2.52 9.61 -0.03
CA CYS A 129 3.75 9.61 -0.82
C CYS A 129 3.42 9.84 -2.30
N GLU A 130 2.45 9.12 -2.86
CA GLU A 130 2.04 9.25 -4.27
C GLU A 130 1.59 10.68 -4.61
N PHE A 131 0.92 11.35 -3.66
CA PHE A 131 0.57 12.76 -3.78
C PHE A 131 1.80 13.67 -3.84
N ALA A 132 2.80 13.43 -3.00
CA ALA A 132 4.06 14.16 -3.04
C ALA A 132 4.89 13.86 -4.31
N LEU A 133 4.82 12.63 -4.83
CA LEU A 133 5.49 12.26 -6.09
C LEU A 133 4.89 12.98 -7.30
N ALA A 134 3.60 13.31 -7.27
CA ALA A 134 2.92 14.07 -8.32
C ALA A 134 3.30 15.56 -8.36
N ALA A 135 3.94 16.08 -7.30
CA ALA A 135 4.50 17.43 -7.32
C ALA A 135 5.74 17.51 -8.23
N HIS A 136 6.04 18.70 -8.72
CA HIS A 136 7.24 18.97 -9.52
C HIS A 136 8.49 19.16 -8.65
N HIS A 137 8.30 19.57 -7.40
CA HIS A 137 9.38 19.87 -6.46
C HIS A 137 8.99 19.41 -5.05
N ARG A 138 9.89 18.69 -4.39
CA ARG A 138 9.70 18.20 -3.02
C ARG A 138 10.74 18.83 -2.11
N VAL A 139 10.27 19.60 -1.14
CA VAL A 139 11.06 20.11 -0.02
C VAL A 139 10.78 19.24 1.20
N ILE A 140 11.82 18.68 1.79
CA ILE A 140 11.71 17.83 2.97
C ILE A 140 12.38 18.50 4.16
N ALA A 141 11.74 18.43 5.33
CA ALA A 141 12.36 18.87 6.57
C ALA A 141 13.46 17.89 7.01
N ASP A 142 14.55 18.39 7.57
CA ASP A 142 15.58 17.60 8.23
C ASP A 142 15.09 17.12 9.61
N HIS A 143 14.13 16.19 9.57
CA HIS A 143 13.48 15.64 10.72
C HIS A 143 13.28 14.13 10.55
N PRO A 144 13.54 13.29 11.58
CA PRO A 144 13.44 11.83 11.45
C PRO A 144 12.06 11.30 11.02
N GLN A 145 10.98 12.05 11.27
CA GLN A 145 9.63 11.68 10.85
C GLN A 145 9.29 12.12 9.41
N ALA A 146 10.04 13.08 8.84
CA ALA A 146 9.87 13.53 7.47
C ALA A 146 10.47 12.48 6.52
N THR A 147 9.62 11.58 6.05
CA THR A 147 10.00 10.44 5.21
C THR A 147 8.93 10.13 4.18
N PHE A 148 9.37 9.59 3.06
CA PHE A 148 8.55 9.01 2.01
C PHE A 148 8.54 7.49 2.15
N GLY A 149 7.42 6.84 1.85
CA GLY A 149 7.35 5.39 1.77
C GLY A 149 6.06 4.87 1.13
N LEU A 150 6.11 3.66 0.57
CA LEU A 150 4.99 3.00 -0.10
C LEU A 150 4.79 1.59 0.51
N PRO A 151 4.25 1.48 1.73
CA PRO A 151 4.18 0.23 2.48
C PRO A 151 3.00 -0.67 2.10
N GLU A 152 2.32 -0.43 0.98
CA GLU A 152 1.13 -1.16 0.53
C GLU A 152 1.35 -2.67 0.44
N SER A 153 2.53 -3.11 0.00
CA SER A 153 2.89 -4.53 -0.10
C SER A 153 2.82 -5.26 1.25
N LEU A 154 3.11 -4.55 2.35
CA LEU A 154 3.10 -5.11 3.70
C LEU A 154 1.69 -5.50 4.17
N VAL A 155 0.66 -4.99 3.51
CA VAL A 155 -0.75 -5.32 3.78
C VAL A 155 -1.41 -6.00 2.58
N GLY A 156 -0.63 -6.52 1.63
CA GLY A 156 -1.14 -7.28 0.49
C GLY A 156 -1.69 -6.41 -0.66
N LEU A 157 -1.31 -5.14 -0.73
CA LEU A 157 -1.69 -4.22 -1.81
C LEU A 157 -0.48 -3.80 -2.64
N LEU A 158 -0.72 -3.00 -3.67
CA LEU A 158 0.32 -2.26 -4.39
C LEU A 158 0.00 -0.75 -4.40
N PRO A 159 1.00 0.13 -4.58
CA PRO A 159 0.78 1.57 -4.73
C PRO A 159 0.04 1.91 -6.03
N GLY A 160 -1.28 2.07 -5.96
CA GLY A 160 -2.18 2.21 -7.12
C GLY A 160 -2.54 3.65 -7.51
N GLY A 161 -1.99 4.65 -6.84
CA GLY A 161 -2.11 6.08 -7.17
C GLY A 161 -1.01 6.57 -8.13
N GLY A 162 -0.34 5.66 -8.84
CA GLY A 162 0.80 5.92 -9.70
C GLY A 162 2.16 5.76 -9.00
N GLY A 163 2.22 5.23 -7.78
CA GLY A 163 3.45 5.06 -7.01
C GLY A 163 4.45 4.11 -7.68
N THR A 164 3.98 3.01 -8.28
CA THR A 164 4.85 2.09 -9.04
C THR A 164 5.36 2.72 -10.33
N GLN A 165 4.74 3.81 -10.79
CA GLN A 165 5.11 4.50 -12.01
C GLN A 165 5.96 5.73 -11.78
N ARG A 166 5.68 6.55 -10.77
CA ARG A 166 6.45 7.77 -10.47
C ARG A 166 7.78 7.47 -9.79
N LEU A 167 7.77 6.58 -8.80
CA LEU A 167 8.95 6.36 -7.97
C LEU A 167 10.14 5.82 -8.79
N PRO A 168 10.01 4.75 -9.60
CA PRO A 168 11.16 4.26 -10.38
C PRO A 168 11.61 5.23 -11.47
N ARG A 169 10.70 6.09 -11.98
CA ARG A 169 11.06 7.16 -12.94
C ARG A 169 11.84 8.32 -12.28
N LEU A 170 11.68 8.51 -10.97
CA LEU A 170 12.40 9.53 -10.20
C LEU A 170 13.77 9.06 -9.71
N ILE A 171 13.83 7.84 -9.15
CA ILE A 171 15.00 7.39 -8.38
C ILE A 171 15.68 6.14 -8.97
N GLY A 172 15.22 5.65 -10.13
CA GLY A 172 15.69 4.40 -10.71
C GLY A 172 15.04 3.17 -10.09
N ILE A 173 15.17 2.03 -10.77
CA ILE A 173 14.47 0.79 -10.38
C ILE A 173 15.07 0.22 -9.09
N GLU A 174 16.39 0.17 -9.01
CA GLU A 174 17.10 -0.44 -7.88
C GLU A 174 16.79 0.26 -6.56
N ALA A 175 16.72 1.60 -6.55
CA ALA A 175 16.37 2.37 -5.35
C ALA A 175 14.87 2.34 -5.03
N ALA A 176 14.01 2.17 -6.04
CA ALA A 176 12.56 2.12 -5.86
C ALA A 176 12.07 0.77 -5.31
N LEU A 177 12.67 -0.36 -5.73
CA LEU A 177 12.18 -1.70 -5.37
C LEU A 177 12.14 -1.95 -3.84
N PRO A 178 13.12 -1.55 -3.01
CA PRO A 178 13.01 -1.68 -1.56
C PRO A 178 11.85 -0.88 -0.96
N VAL A 179 11.53 0.28 -1.53
CA VAL A 179 10.39 1.09 -1.09
C VAL A 179 9.07 0.41 -1.45
N LEU A 180 8.98 -0.14 -2.67
CA LEU A 180 7.76 -0.74 -3.21
C LEU A 180 7.46 -2.15 -2.68
N LEU A 181 8.49 -2.96 -2.41
CA LEU A 181 8.35 -4.36 -2.01
C LEU A 181 8.46 -4.54 -0.49
N ASP A 182 9.42 -3.85 0.13
CA ASP A 182 9.78 -4.05 1.52
C ASP A 182 9.22 -2.93 2.43
N GLY A 183 8.55 -1.93 1.85
CA GLY A 183 8.01 -0.78 2.57
C GLY A 183 9.09 0.12 3.18
N ALA A 184 10.30 0.11 2.61
CA ALA A 184 11.41 0.95 3.07
C ALA A 184 11.03 2.44 3.03
N ARG A 185 11.60 3.22 3.95
CA ARG A 185 11.38 4.66 4.05
C ARG A 185 12.63 5.43 3.66
N ILE A 186 12.46 6.53 2.95
CA ILE A 186 13.55 7.41 2.52
C ILE A 186 13.25 8.83 3.03
N GLY A 187 14.20 9.45 3.72
CA GLY A 187 14.09 10.81 4.23
C GLY A 187 15.45 11.50 4.37
N GLY A 188 15.45 12.74 4.85
CA GLY A 188 16.66 13.53 5.08
C GLY A 188 17.60 13.57 3.86
N GLN A 189 18.90 13.46 4.12
CA GLN A 189 19.92 13.47 3.07
C GLN A 189 19.80 12.30 2.08
N ALA A 190 19.27 11.15 2.51
CA ALA A 190 19.06 10.01 1.62
C ALA A 190 18.01 10.31 0.54
N ALA A 191 16.98 11.11 0.87
CA ALA A 191 15.99 11.56 -0.11
C ALA A 191 16.60 12.50 -1.16
N ILE A 192 17.53 13.36 -0.76
CA ILE A 192 18.28 14.23 -1.69
C ILE A 192 19.19 13.39 -2.59
N ALA A 193 19.97 12.49 -2.00
CA ALA A 193 20.94 11.67 -2.73
C ALA A 193 20.27 10.76 -3.77
N ALA A 194 19.08 10.24 -3.48
CA ALA A 194 18.28 9.44 -4.41
C ALA A 194 17.60 10.27 -5.51
N GLY A 195 17.59 11.60 -5.42
CA GLY A 195 16.79 12.47 -6.31
C GLY A 195 15.30 12.51 -5.98
N LEU A 196 14.89 11.88 -4.87
CA LEU A 196 13.50 11.85 -4.42
C LEU A 196 13.03 13.23 -3.95
N ALA A 197 13.87 13.95 -3.21
CA ALA A 197 13.63 15.34 -2.81
C ALA A 197 14.68 16.26 -3.43
N GLN A 198 14.31 17.53 -3.64
CA GLN A 198 15.18 18.50 -4.29
C GLN A 198 15.81 19.48 -3.29
N GLU A 199 15.18 19.69 -2.13
CA GLU A 199 15.69 20.58 -1.09
C GLU A 199 15.45 19.96 0.30
N LEU A 200 16.48 20.03 1.16
CA LEU A 200 16.46 19.61 2.55
C LEU A 200 16.65 20.87 3.40
N VAL A 201 15.74 21.15 4.31
CA VAL A 201 15.74 22.39 5.10
C VAL A 201 15.53 22.12 6.58
N ALA A 202 15.80 23.10 7.44
CA ALA A 202 15.50 22.96 8.85
C ALA A 202 13.98 22.80 9.07
N PRO A 203 13.54 22.04 10.09
CA PRO A 203 12.11 21.89 10.39
C PRO A 203 11.41 23.24 10.58
N GLY A 204 10.30 23.46 9.87
CA GLY A 204 9.53 24.70 9.85
C GLY A 204 9.86 25.63 8.68
N GLU A 205 10.90 25.35 7.90
CA GLU A 205 11.29 26.14 6.73
C GLU A 205 10.74 25.59 5.41
N GLU A 206 10.18 24.37 5.40
CA GLU A 206 9.78 23.64 4.19
C GLU A 206 8.71 24.35 3.35
N VAL A 207 7.76 25.04 3.99
CA VAL A 207 6.70 25.78 3.29
C VAL A 207 7.28 27.02 2.60
N ALA A 208 8.09 27.80 3.33
CA ALA A 208 8.73 28.99 2.78
C ALA A 208 9.68 28.63 1.63
N ALA A 209 10.41 27.52 1.75
CA ALA A 209 11.26 27.02 0.67
C ALA A 209 10.47 26.60 -0.57
N ALA A 210 9.37 25.87 -0.39
CA ALA A 210 8.46 25.51 -1.48
C ALA A 210 7.87 26.74 -2.17
N GLU A 211 7.46 27.77 -1.42
CA GLU A 211 6.97 29.04 -1.96
C GLU A 211 8.04 29.73 -2.80
N ARG A 212 9.28 29.85 -2.29
CA ARG A 212 10.40 30.44 -3.03
C ARG A 212 10.59 29.76 -4.38
N TRP A 213 10.55 28.43 -4.42
CA TRP A 213 10.70 27.68 -5.67
C TRP A 213 9.55 27.98 -6.65
N VAL A 214 8.30 28.02 -6.18
CA VAL A 214 7.14 28.35 -7.03
C VAL A 214 7.25 29.76 -7.62
N LEU A 215 7.73 30.72 -6.84
CA LEU A 215 7.89 32.12 -7.26
C LEU A 215 8.93 32.32 -8.38
N LEU A 216 9.88 31.39 -8.54
CA LEU A 216 10.81 31.37 -9.68
C LEU A 216 10.11 31.06 -11.01
N ARG A 217 8.84 30.62 -10.98
CA ARG A 217 8.03 30.22 -12.15
C ARG A 217 8.74 29.19 -13.03
N PRO A 218 9.20 28.08 -12.45
CA PRO A 218 9.90 27.04 -13.19
C PRO A 218 8.96 26.38 -14.21
N GLN A 219 9.56 25.66 -15.17
CA GLN A 219 8.79 24.83 -16.09
C GLN A 219 7.96 23.80 -15.32
N SER A 220 6.66 23.77 -15.61
CA SER A 220 5.67 22.90 -14.95
C SER A 220 5.52 21.58 -15.72
N ALA A 221 6.60 20.81 -15.77
CA ALA A 221 6.62 19.51 -16.43
C ALA A 221 7.56 18.55 -15.68
N GLN A 222 7.05 17.37 -15.35
CA GLN A 222 7.85 16.28 -14.81
C GLN A 222 8.92 15.83 -15.81
N PRO A 223 9.99 15.15 -15.35
CA PRO A 223 11.00 14.61 -16.25
C PRO A 223 10.38 13.78 -17.38
N TRP A 224 9.49 12.83 -17.07
CA TRP A 224 8.86 11.93 -18.05
C TRP A 224 7.87 12.58 -19.02
N ASP A 225 7.49 13.84 -18.81
CA ASP A 225 6.66 14.60 -19.74
C ASP A 225 7.50 15.42 -20.73
N ARG A 226 8.83 15.32 -20.65
CA ARG A 226 9.75 16.05 -21.54
C ARG A 226 10.08 15.17 -22.76
N PRO A 227 10.12 15.74 -23.99
CA PRO A 227 10.28 14.96 -25.23
C PRO A 227 11.49 14.01 -25.28
N ASN A 228 12.57 14.31 -24.55
CA ASN A 228 13.83 13.54 -24.58
C ASN A 228 14.07 12.74 -23.30
N TRP A 229 13.07 12.59 -22.44
CA TRP A 229 13.23 11.81 -21.22
C TRP A 229 13.13 10.32 -21.51
N HIS A 230 14.03 9.57 -20.88
CA HIS A 230 14.09 8.12 -20.94
C HIS A 230 14.37 7.64 -19.52
N ALA A 231 13.73 6.54 -19.09
CA ALA A 231 14.06 5.96 -17.79
C ALA A 231 15.51 5.46 -17.82
N THR A 232 16.30 5.82 -16.81
CA THR A 232 17.74 5.52 -16.74
C THR A 232 18.06 4.04 -16.93
N ASP A 233 17.18 3.17 -16.45
CA ASP A 233 17.37 1.71 -16.41
C ASP A 233 16.41 0.95 -17.36
N ALA A 234 15.76 1.66 -18.30
CA ALA A 234 14.68 1.09 -19.14
C ALA A 234 15.08 -0.23 -19.84
N GLN A 235 16.33 -0.33 -20.32
CA GLN A 235 16.83 -1.49 -21.04
C GLN A 235 17.07 -2.72 -20.15
N GLN A 236 17.23 -2.51 -18.83
CA GLN A 236 17.57 -3.55 -17.87
C GLN A 236 16.38 -3.99 -17.03
N VAL A 237 15.22 -3.33 -17.19
CA VAL A 237 13.97 -3.59 -16.45
C VAL A 237 13.69 -5.09 -16.35
N GLY A 238 13.62 -5.81 -17.47
CA GLY A 238 13.29 -7.23 -17.49
C GLY A 238 14.27 -8.09 -16.67
N THR A 239 15.58 -7.91 -16.87
CA THR A 239 16.60 -8.66 -16.15
C THR A 239 16.61 -8.37 -14.65
N THR A 240 16.49 -7.08 -14.27
CA THR A 240 16.46 -6.66 -12.85
C THR A 240 15.20 -7.18 -12.16
N ILE A 241 14.04 -7.08 -12.82
CA ILE A 241 12.78 -7.57 -12.28
C ILE A 241 12.79 -9.09 -12.16
N GLU A 242 13.28 -9.83 -13.16
CA GLU A 242 13.33 -11.30 -13.10
C GLU A 242 14.21 -11.80 -11.94
N ALA A 243 15.39 -11.21 -11.74
CA ALA A 243 16.24 -11.54 -10.61
C ALA A 243 15.55 -11.29 -9.25
N LYS A 244 14.86 -10.14 -9.12
CA LYS A 244 14.10 -9.82 -7.90
C LYS A 244 12.88 -10.73 -7.72
N ARG A 245 12.18 -11.06 -8.81
CA ARG A 245 11.01 -11.96 -8.84
C ARG A 245 11.38 -13.35 -8.38
N SER A 246 12.43 -13.94 -8.95
CA SER A 246 12.94 -15.25 -8.57
C SER A 246 13.29 -15.33 -7.07
N LYS A 247 14.01 -14.33 -6.54
CA LYS A 247 14.33 -14.25 -5.10
C LYS A 247 13.07 -14.13 -4.23
N MET A 248 12.15 -13.22 -4.61
CA MET A 248 10.92 -12.96 -3.86
C MET A 248 10.00 -14.18 -3.85
N LEU A 249 9.84 -14.89 -4.98
CA LEU A 249 9.06 -16.13 -5.05
C LEU A 249 9.68 -17.23 -4.18
N ALA A 250 11.00 -17.35 -4.15
CA ALA A 250 11.68 -18.30 -3.27
C ALA A 250 11.45 -18.00 -1.78
N GLU A 251 11.36 -16.73 -1.38
CA GLU A 251 11.13 -16.31 0.01
C GLU A 251 9.65 -16.41 0.43
N THR A 252 8.74 -16.17 -0.51
CA THR A 252 7.29 -16.06 -0.27
C THR A 252 6.51 -17.33 -0.62
N LEU A 253 7.18 -18.28 -1.28
CA LEU A 253 6.62 -19.52 -1.80
C LEU A 253 5.42 -19.31 -2.74
N GLY A 254 5.35 -18.14 -3.40
CA GLY A 254 4.29 -17.83 -4.36
C GLY A 254 2.93 -17.46 -3.75
N HIS A 255 2.81 -17.30 -2.43
CA HIS A 255 1.52 -17.04 -1.75
C HIS A 255 1.14 -15.56 -1.61
N TYR A 256 2.02 -14.63 -1.98
CA TYR A 256 1.85 -13.20 -1.75
C TYR A 256 1.74 -12.45 -3.09
N PRO A 257 0.54 -12.44 -3.72
CA PRO A 257 0.37 -11.94 -5.09
C PRO A 257 0.68 -10.45 -5.26
N ALA A 258 0.55 -9.66 -4.18
CA ALA A 258 0.83 -8.23 -4.19
C ALA A 258 2.28 -7.91 -4.61
N LEU A 259 3.24 -8.72 -4.18
CA LEU A 259 4.65 -8.52 -4.51
C LEU A 259 4.91 -8.80 -6.00
N SER A 260 4.29 -9.83 -6.54
CA SER A 260 4.33 -10.11 -7.99
C SER A 260 3.65 -8.99 -8.78
N ALA A 261 2.51 -8.51 -8.30
CA ALA A 261 1.77 -7.42 -8.94
C ALA A 261 2.57 -6.10 -8.96
N VAL A 262 3.30 -5.76 -7.88
CA VAL A 262 4.22 -4.62 -7.87
C VAL A 262 5.30 -4.76 -8.95
N LEU A 263 5.92 -5.94 -9.06
CA LEU A 263 6.94 -6.20 -10.08
C LEU A 263 6.34 -6.11 -11.50
N ASP A 264 5.15 -6.66 -11.72
CA ASP A 264 4.42 -6.58 -12.99
C ASP A 264 4.13 -5.13 -13.38
N CYS A 265 3.71 -4.29 -12.43
CA CYS A 265 3.47 -2.87 -12.68
C CYS A 265 4.73 -2.14 -13.16
N VAL A 266 5.87 -2.42 -12.54
CA VAL A 266 7.15 -1.79 -12.92
C VAL A 266 7.62 -2.32 -14.27
N GLU A 267 7.59 -3.64 -14.46
CA GLU A 267 8.05 -4.31 -15.68
C GLU A 267 7.23 -3.92 -16.92
N GLN A 268 5.90 -3.92 -16.79
CA GLN A 268 5.01 -3.63 -17.91
C GLN A 268 4.81 -2.12 -18.10
N GLY A 269 4.82 -1.33 -17.02
CA GLY A 269 4.50 0.09 -17.06
C GLY A 269 5.68 1.01 -17.41
N LEU A 270 6.91 0.70 -16.98
CA LEU A 270 8.07 1.56 -17.27
C LEU A 270 8.37 1.77 -18.76
N PRO A 271 8.26 0.74 -19.63
CA PRO A 271 8.49 0.92 -21.06
C PRO A 271 7.41 1.74 -21.78
N GLN A 272 6.29 2.04 -21.13
CA GLN A 272 5.16 2.77 -21.72
C GLN A 272 5.22 4.27 -21.43
N ASP A 273 4.51 5.05 -22.25
CA ASP A 273 4.17 6.43 -21.93
C ASP A 273 3.41 6.51 -20.59
N PHE A 274 3.60 7.59 -19.85
CA PHE A 274 3.16 7.68 -18.46
C PHE A 274 1.65 7.42 -18.28
N ASP A 275 0.81 7.97 -19.15
CA ASP A 275 -0.65 7.80 -19.07
C ASP A 275 -1.08 6.34 -19.30
N MET A 276 -0.37 5.61 -20.16
CA MET A 276 -0.60 4.17 -20.36
C MET A 276 -0.05 3.35 -19.20
N ALA A 277 1.09 3.76 -18.64
CA ALA A 277 1.72 3.12 -17.50
C ALA A 277 0.82 3.13 -16.25
N ILE A 278 0.18 4.26 -15.92
CA ILE A 278 -0.75 4.33 -14.78
C ILE A 278 -2.05 3.55 -15.02
N ARG A 279 -2.46 3.36 -16.28
CA ARG A 279 -3.60 2.49 -16.61
C ARG A 279 -3.22 1.02 -16.48
N THR A 280 -2.01 0.64 -16.88
CA THR A 280 -1.47 -0.71 -16.67
C THR A 280 -1.38 -1.04 -15.18
N GLU A 281 -0.83 -0.12 -14.36
CA GLU A 281 -0.81 -0.25 -12.90
C GLU A 281 -2.21 -0.52 -12.33
N MET A 282 -3.20 0.26 -12.77
CA MET A 282 -4.57 0.11 -12.29
C MET A 282 -5.27 -1.16 -12.80
N GLN A 283 -4.97 -1.63 -14.01
CA GLN A 283 -5.47 -2.93 -14.49
C GLN A 283 -4.94 -4.09 -13.65
N ILE A 284 -3.68 -4.02 -13.23
CA ILE A 284 -3.07 -5.00 -12.34
C ILE A 284 -3.69 -4.88 -10.93
N PHE A 285 -3.85 -3.67 -10.41
CA PHE A 285 -4.51 -3.42 -9.12
C PHE A 285 -5.95 -3.96 -9.10
N ALA A 286 -6.72 -3.71 -10.16
CA ALA A 286 -8.12 -4.15 -10.27
C ALA A 286 -8.26 -5.68 -10.18
N LYS A 287 -7.28 -6.44 -10.68
CA LYS A 287 -7.22 -7.90 -10.53
C LYS A 287 -6.75 -8.31 -9.14
N LEU A 288 -5.73 -7.64 -8.60
CA LEU A 288 -5.20 -7.92 -7.27
C LEU A 288 -6.27 -7.76 -6.20
N ILE A 289 -7.01 -6.64 -6.22
CA ILE A 289 -7.95 -6.31 -5.14
C ILE A 289 -9.13 -7.28 -5.04
N GLN A 290 -9.41 -8.07 -6.08
CA GLN A 290 -10.44 -9.11 -6.05
C GLN A 290 -9.98 -10.42 -5.37
N ARG A 291 -8.67 -10.54 -5.08
CA ARG A 291 -8.12 -11.70 -4.38
C ARG A 291 -8.49 -11.70 -2.90
N ARG A 292 -8.37 -12.86 -2.26
CA ARG A 292 -8.67 -13.03 -0.83
C ARG A 292 -7.52 -12.51 0.04
N GLU A 293 -6.30 -12.72 -0.44
CA GLU A 293 -5.05 -12.44 0.25
C GLU A 293 -4.91 -10.96 0.66
N PRO A 294 -5.20 -9.95 -0.20
CA PRO A 294 -5.20 -8.55 0.22
C PRO A 294 -6.19 -8.28 1.35
N ARG A 295 -7.43 -8.78 1.25
CA ARG A 295 -8.46 -8.61 2.30
C ARG A 295 -7.99 -9.20 3.63
N ASN A 296 -7.48 -10.42 3.57
CA ASN A 296 -6.95 -11.16 4.70
C ASN A 296 -5.80 -10.41 5.39
N MET A 297 -4.84 -9.92 4.60
CA MET A 297 -3.70 -9.17 5.12
C MET A 297 -4.09 -7.81 5.70
N ILE A 298 -5.01 -7.08 5.08
CA ILE A 298 -5.55 -5.81 5.63
C ILE A 298 -6.24 -6.05 6.97
N ARG A 299 -7.13 -7.04 7.02
CA ARG A 299 -7.87 -7.39 8.25
C ARG A 299 -6.92 -7.68 9.40
N THR A 300 -5.85 -8.42 9.14
CA THR A 300 -4.92 -8.90 10.18
C THR A 300 -3.79 -7.92 10.47
N LEU A 301 -2.97 -7.60 9.48
CA LEU A 301 -1.73 -6.84 9.63
C LEU A 301 -1.98 -5.34 9.85
N PHE A 302 -3.15 -4.83 9.48
CA PHE A 302 -3.54 -3.45 9.73
C PHE A 302 -4.59 -3.31 10.83
N LEU A 303 -5.83 -3.74 10.59
CA LEU A 303 -6.93 -3.54 11.54
C LEU A 303 -6.68 -4.33 12.84
N GLY A 304 -6.27 -5.59 12.73
CA GLY A 304 -5.91 -6.43 13.87
C GLY A 304 -4.74 -5.88 14.68
N ARG A 305 -3.71 -5.33 14.02
CA ARG A 305 -2.62 -4.63 14.72
C ARG A 305 -3.13 -3.43 15.53
N LEU A 306 -3.99 -2.58 14.93
CA LEU A 306 -4.53 -1.41 15.61
C LEU A 306 -5.37 -1.77 16.84
N ASP A 307 -6.22 -2.80 16.71
CA ASP A 307 -7.03 -3.30 17.83
C ASP A 307 -6.15 -3.92 18.91
N TYR A 308 -5.19 -4.75 18.54
CA TYR A 308 -4.22 -5.35 19.47
C TYR A 308 -3.41 -4.28 20.23
N GLU A 309 -2.86 -3.28 19.55
CA GLU A 309 -2.10 -2.20 20.19
C GLU A 309 -2.97 -1.37 21.15
N ARG A 310 -4.24 -1.12 20.79
CA ARG A 310 -5.19 -0.43 21.65
C ARG A 310 -5.50 -1.24 22.91
N MET A 311 -5.68 -2.55 22.77
CA MET A 311 -5.95 -3.46 23.89
C MET A 311 -4.73 -3.62 24.78
N LYS A 312 -3.54 -3.80 24.19
CA LYS A 312 -2.27 -3.95 24.91
C LYS A 312 -2.00 -2.76 25.85
N LYS A 313 -2.40 -1.54 25.49
CA LYS A 313 -2.31 -0.36 26.36
C LYS A 313 -3.16 -0.47 27.63
N LYS A 314 -4.20 -1.31 27.63
CA LYS A 314 -5.08 -1.59 28.77
C LYS A 314 -4.67 -2.83 29.58
N GLY A 315 -3.65 -3.58 29.12
CA GLY A 315 -3.21 -4.85 29.70
C GLY A 315 -3.42 -6.04 28.77
N ALA A 316 -2.89 -7.20 29.14
CA ALA A 316 -3.13 -8.45 28.41
C ALA A 316 -4.62 -8.82 28.45
N ASN A 317 -5.18 -9.31 27.34
CA ASN A 317 -6.54 -9.85 27.29
C ASN A 317 -6.46 -11.39 27.33
N PRO A 318 -6.81 -12.05 28.45
CA PRO A 318 -6.72 -13.51 28.58
C PRO A 318 -7.50 -14.26 27.50
N ARG A 319 -8.65 -13.73 27.07
CA ARG A 319 -9.51 -14.39 26.08
C ARG A 319 -8.83 -14.50 24.72
N ILE A 320 -8.06 -13.47 24.33
CA ILE A 320 -7.26 -13.50 23.10
C ILE A 320 -6.15 -14.54 23.24
N THR A 321 -5.43 -14.55 24.36
CA THR A 321 -4.35 -15.50 24.61
C THR A 321 -4.84 -16.94 24.61
N GLU A 322 -5.96 -17.22 25.29
CA GLU A 322 -6.60 -18.55 25.36
C GLU A 322 -7.10 -19.01 24.00
N ALA A 323 -7.76 -18.13 23.24
CA ALA A 323 -8.23 -18.43 21.89
C ALA A 323 -7.08 -18.80 20.95
N VAL A 324 -6.01 -17.99 20.94
CA VAL A 324 -4.82 -18.25 20.12
C VAL A 324 -4.11 -19.53 20.58
N ALA A 325 -4.03 -19.79 21.88
CA ALA A 325 -3.44 -21.02 22.41
C ALA A 325 -4.21 -22.27 21.96
N ALA A 326 -5.55 -22.25 22.02
CA ALA A 326 -6.39 -23.37 21.59
C ALA A 326 -6.19 -23.70 20.10
N VAL A 327 -6.10 -22.68 19.24
CA VAL A 327 -5.78 -22.87 17.81
C VAL A 327 -4.34 -23.36 17.64
N SER A 328 -3.38 -22.77 18.35
CA SER A 328 -1.96 -23.12 18.24
C SER A 328 -1.67 -24.54 18.72
N GLU A 329 -2.41 -25.05 19.69
CA GLU A 329 -2.33 -26.45 20.14
C GLU A 329 -2.74 -27.42 19.04
N VAL A 330 -3.81 -27.09 18.29
CA VAL A 330 -4.21 -27.86 17.10
C VAL A 330 -3.16 -27.73 16.00
N LEU A 331 -2.66 -26.53 15.71
CA LEU A 331 -1.62 -26.37 14.69
C LEU A 331 -0.26 -26.95 15.10
N GLY A 332 -0.06 -27.21 16.40
CA GLY A 332 1.11 -27.84 16.97
C GLY A 332 1.35 -29.22 16.33
N VAL A 333 2.49 -29.36 15.66
CA VAL A 333 2.88 -30.60 14.99
C VAL A 333 3.41 -31.58 16.04
N GLN A 334 2.54 -32.46 16.54
CA GLN A 334 2.94 -33.61 17.37
C GLN A 334 2.30 -34.91 16.84
N SER A 335 2.95 -35.59 15.88
CA SER A 335 2.73 -37.04 15.70
C SER A 335 3.79 -37.71 14.82
N GLU A 336 3.97 -39.03 15.01
CA GLU A 336 4.95 -39.92 14.36
C GLU A 336 4.78 -40.08 12.81
N ARG A 337 3.71 -39.53 12.21
CA ARG A 337 3.54 -39.36 10.74
C ARG A 337 4.08 -38.01 10.23
N GLY A 338 4.87 -37.33 11.06
CA GLY A 338 5.05 -35.88 11.06
C GLY A 338 5.84 -35.26 9.91
N LYS A 339 6.55 -36.03 9.08
CA LYS A 339 7.43 -35.44 8.05
C LYS A 339 6.65 -34.81 6.89
N GLU A 340 5.73 -35.54 6.28
CA GLU A 340 4.97 -35.05 5.12
C GLU A 340 4.01 -33.90 5.50
N LEU A 341 3.40 -34.00 6.70
CA LEU A 341 2.57 -32.92 7.22
C LEU A 341 3.41 -31.68 7.54
N ALA A 342 4.57 -31.82 8.18
CA ALA A 342 5.47 -30.70 8.45
C ALA A 342 5.96 -30.03 7.15
N GLU A 343 6.29 -30.84 6.12
CA GLU A 343 6.63 -30.33 4.80
C GLU A 343 5.45 -29.58 4.16
N ALA A 344 4.22 -30.08 4.27
CA ALA A 344 3.03 -29.39 3.76
C ALA A 344 2.77 -28.05 4.49
N PHE A 345 2.91 -28.01 5.81
CA PHE A 345 2.85 -26.78 6.60
C PHE A 345 3.91 -25.76 6.15
N ALA A 346 5.16 -26.21 5.99
CA ALA A 346 6.26 -25.37 5.52
C ALA A 346 6.00 -24.83 4.11
N ARG A 347 5.52 -25.67 3.18
CA ARG A 347 5.15 -25.26 1.80
C ARG A 347 3.99 -24.28 1.76
N ALA A 348 3.04 -24.41 2.67
CA ALA A 348 1.96 -23.45 2.84
C ALA A 348 2.38 -22.15 3.55
N GLY A 349 3.65 -22.03 3.96
CA GLY A 349 4.23 -20.82 4.53
C GLY A 349 4.06 -20.66 6.04
N PHE A 350 3.66 -21.71 6.76
CA PHE A 350 3.60 -21.70 8.23
C PHE A 350 5.01 -21.63 8.81
N ARG A 351 5.18 -20.90 9.92
CA ARG A 351 6.46 -20.69 10.61
C ARG A 351 6.43 -21.32 11.99
N GLY A 352 7.52 -21.94 12.44
CA GLY A 352 7.62 -22.56 13.76
C GLY A 352 9.04 -23.04 14.08
N GLU A 353 9.31 -23.43 15.34
CA GLU A 353 10.67 -23.78 15.82
C GLU A 353 11.34 -24.95 15.06
N GLN A 354 10.55 -25.76 14.34
CA GLN A 354 11.00 -26.96 13.62
C GLN A 354 10.78 -26.87 12.09
N THR A 355 10.50 -25.68 11.53
CA THR A 355 10.22 -25.59 10.09
C THR A 355 11.47 -25.81 9.25
N HIS A 356 11.52 -26.94 8.54
CA HIS A 356 12.51 -27.17 7.49
C HIS A 356 12.36 -26.12 6.38
N LYS A 357 13.47 -25.59 5.88
CA LYS A 357 13.47 -24.72 4.70
C LYS A 357 13.00 -25.56 3.51
N VAL A 358 11.88 -25.17 2.91
CA VAL A 358 11.35 -25.79 1.68
C VAL A 358 11.76 -24.97 0.47
N GLU A 359 12.04 -25.66 -0.63
CA GLU A 359 12.26 -25.02 -1.91
C GLU A 359 10.92 -24.61 -2.53
N PHE A 360 10.92 -23.46 -3.21
CA PHE A 360 9.79 -23.03 -4.01
C PHE A 360 9.59 -23.99 -5.18
N ASP A 361 8.37 -24.48 -5.38
CA ASP A 361 8.03 -25.50 -6.37
C ASP A 361 7.72 -24.93 -7.77
N GLY A 362 7.87 -23.61 -7.94
CA GLY A 362 7.52 -22.89 -9.17
C GLY A 362 6.05 -22.47 -9.25
N GLY A 363 5.20 -22.91 -8.32
CA GLY A 363 3.77 -22.61 -8.31
C GLY A 363 3.43 -21.26 -7.69
N VAL A 364 2.91 -20.32 -8.49
CA VAL A 364 2.34 -19.07 -7.97
C VAL A 364 0.85 -19.25 -7.73
N ALA A 365 0.37 -18.96 -6.51
CA ALA A 365 -1.02 -19.19 -6.15
C ALA A 365 -1.98 -18.42 -7.07
N GLY A 366 -2.99 -19.13 -7.58
CA GLY A 366 -4.03 -18.61 -8.46
C GLY A 366 -5.16 -17.93 -7.68
N ALA A 367 -6.41 -18.14 -8.10
CA ALA A 367 -7.58 -17.67 -7.36
C ALA A 367 -7.93 -18.56 -6.15
N VAL A 368 -7.35 -19.76 -6.08
CA VAL A 368 -7.48 -20.72 -4.97
C VAL A 368 -6.15 -20.78 -4.21
N TYR A 369 -6.21 -21.14 -2.93
CA TYR A 369 -4.99 -21.34 -2.14
C TYR A 369 -4.21 -22.56 -2.65
N TRP A 370 -2.89 -22.53 -2.48
CA TRP A 370 -1.99 -23.61 -2.92
C TRP A 370 -2.43 -25.00 -2.42
N HIS A 371 -2.95 -25.09 -1.19
CA HIS A 371 -3.39 -26.35 -0.60
C HIS A 371 -4.75 -26.85 -1.13
N ASP A 372 -5.51 -25.99 -1.81
CA ASP A 372 -6.76 -26.34 -2.48
C ASP A 372 -6.58 -26.63 -3.97
N ASP A 373 -5.46 -26.19 -4.56
CA ASP A 373 -5.15 -26.35 -5.97
C ASP A 373 -4.70 -27.79 -6.33
N GLU A 374 -4.88 -28.17 -7.59
CA GLU A 374 -4.48 -29.47 -8.12
C GLU A 374 -2.96 -29.54 -8.41
N PRO A 375 -2.32 -30.71 -8.32
CA PRO A 375 -2.87 -31.98 -7.84
C PRO A 375 -3.08 -31.99 -6.33
N ARG A 376 -4.17 -32.63 -5.87
CA ARG A 376 -4.40 -32.95 -4.46
C ARG A 376 -3.43 -34.01 -3.95
N THR A 377 -2.23 -33.59 -3.56
CA THR A 377 -1.24 -34.47 -2.93
C THR A 377 -1.67 -34.84 -1.51
N TRP A 378 -1.20 -35.99 -1.02
CA TRP A 378 -1.50 -36.45 0.34
C TRP A 378 -1.14 -35.41 1.41
N GLY A 379 0.00 -34.72 1.28
CA GLY A 379 0.39 -33.63 2.18
C GLY A 379 -0.61 -32.47 2.20
N LYS A 380 -1.16 -32.08 1.03
CA LYS A 380 -2.23 -31.07 0.96
C LYS A 380 -3.52 -31.56 1.64
N GLU A 381 -3.85 -32.85 1.55
CA GLU A 381 -5.01 -33.43 2.25
C GLU A 381 -4.84 -33.40 3.77
N LEU A 382 -3.66 -33.79 4.26
CA LEU A 382 -3.33 -33.74 5.69
C LEU A 382 -3.37 -32.30 6.22
N LEU A 383 -2.80 -31.34 5.47
CA LEU A 383 -2.85 -29.93 5.83
C LEU A 383 -4.30 -29.42 5.91
N ARG A 384 -5.14 -29.71 4.91
CA ARG A 384 -6.56 -29.31 4.91
C ARG A 384 -7.33 -29.89 6.08
N ALA A 385 -7.12 -31.17 6.40
CA ALA A 385 -7.73 -31.80 7.57
C ALA A 385 -7.32 -31.07 8.86
N ARG A 386 -6.03 -30.71 8.99
CA ARG A 386 -5.55 -29.98 10.17
C ARG A 386 -6.05 -28.55 10.25
N LEU A 387 -6.20 -27.86 9.13
CA LEU A 387 -6.82 -26.53 9.08
C LEU A 387 -8.31 -26.60 9.44
N ALA A 388 -9.02 -27.67 9.05
CA ALA A 388 -10.40 -27.89 9.46
C ALA A 388 -10.54 -28.09 10.98
N ASP A 389 -9.62 -28.85 11.59
CA ASP A 389 -9.59 -28.99 13.06
C ASP A 389 -9.34 -27.63 13.74
N ALA A 390 -8.41 -26.83 13.22
CA ALA A 390 -8.08 -25.52 13.77
C ALA A 390 -9.23 -24.51 13.60
N GLU A 391 -9.92 -24.55 12.47
CA GLU A 391 -11.14 -23.79 12.18
C GLU A 391 -12.28 -24.13 13.15
N ALA A 392 -12.44 -25.43 13.48
CA ALA A 392 -13.42 -25.87 14.47
C ALA A 392 -13.10 -25.33 15.87
N ALA A 393 -11.81 -25.37 16.27
CA ALA A 393 -11.35 -24.78 17.53
C ALA A 393 -11.60 -23.26 17.56
N ALA A 394 -11.24 -22.55 16.50
CA ALA A 394 -11.46 -21.10 16.40
C ALA A 394 -12.95 -20.74 16.45
N THR A 395 -13.82 -21.54 15.82
CA THR A 395 -15.28 -21.32 15.81
C THR A 395 -15.88 -21.31 17.21
N GLY A 396 -15.40 -22.15 18.12
CA GLY A 396 -15.81 -22.14 19.53
C GLY A 396 -15.52 -20.81 20.23
N TRP A 397 -14.47 -20.10 19.81
CA TRP A 397 -14.05 -18.80 20.34
C TRP A 397 -14.69 -17.60 19.63
N ARG A 398 -15.03 -17.71 18.34
CA ARG A 398 -15.63 -16.60 17.55
C ARG A 398 -16.94 -16.07 18.14
N SER A 399 -17.71 -16.92 18.82
CA SER A 399 -18.96 -16.54 19.49
C SER A 399 -18.72 -15.82 20.82
N GLN A 400 -17.52 -15.96 21.38
CA GLN A 400 -17.13 -15.42 22.68
C GLN A 400 -16.39 -14.09 22.56
N LEU A 401 -15.68 -13.88 21.45
CA LEU A 401 -14.90 -12.68 21.16
C LEU A 401 -15.73 -11.67 20.36
N ASP A 402 -15.62 -10.39 20.71
CA ASP A 402 -16.14 -9.33 19.84
C ASP A 402 -15.28 -9.16 18.58
N GLU A 403 -15.76 -8.37 17.63
CA GLU A 403 -15.10 -8.21 16.33
C GLU A 403 -13.68 -7.61 16.43
N SER A 404 -13.43 -6.71 17.39
CA SER A 404 -12.09 -6.16 17.62
C SER A 404 -11.16 -7.18 18.28
N GLU A 405 -11.70 -7.99 19.19
CA GLU A 405 -10.95 -9.09 19.83
C GLU A 405 -10.60 -10.18 18.82
N ARG A 406 -11.50 -10.50 17.88
CA ARG A 406 -11.26 -11.45 16.78
C ARG A 406 -10.11 -10.99 15.89
N ARG A 407 -10.12 -9.73 15.44
CA ARG A 407 -9.01 -9.19 14.62
C ARG A 407 -7.69 -9.15 15.38
N ALA A 408 -7.72 -8.79 16.66
CA ALA A 408 -6.53 -8.82 17.49
C ALA A 408 -5.99 -10.25 17.69
N ALA A 409 -6.87 -11.24 17.86
CA ALA A 409 -6.49 -12.66 17.91
C ALA A 409 -5.88 -13.15 16.59
N ASP A 410 -6.46 -12.78 15.44
CA ASP A 410 -5.88 -13.09 14.13
C ASP A 410 -4.49 -12.47 13.96
N TYR A 411 -4.31 -11.22 14.38
CA TYR A 411 -3.00 -10.55 14.36
C TYR A 411 -1.96 -11.31 15.21
N VAL A 412 -2.31 -11.73 16.42
CA VAL A 412 -1.43 -12.51 17.29
C VAL A 412 -1.13 -13.89 16.68
N LEU A 413 -2.14 -14.58 16.14
CA LEU A 413 -1.99 -15.87 15.47
C LEU A 413 -0.99 -15.78 14.29
N VAL A 414 -1.10 -14.74 13.47
CA VAL A 414 -0.21 -14.50 12.33
C VAL A 414 1.20 -14.10 12.78
N THR A 415 1.33 -13.17 13.73
CA THR A 415 2.62 -12.57 14.07
C THR A 415 3.43 -13.30 15.13
N GLN A 416 2.78 -14.10 15.98
CA GLN A 416 3.41 -14.76 17.12
C GLN A 416 3.34 -16.29 17.03
N ALA A 417 2.27 -16.86 16.44
CA ALA A 417 2.11 -18.30 16.27
C ALA A 417 2.49 -18.82 14.87
N GLY A 418 2.99 -17.94 13.99
CA GLY A 418 3.53 -18.32 12.69
C GLY A 418 2.48 -18.72 11.64
N PHE A 419 1.22 -18.33 11.82
CA PHE A 419 0.18 -18.53 10.82
C PHE A 419 0.42 -17.64 9.58
N PRO A 420 0.27 -18.14 8.35
CA PRO A 420 0.54 -17.34 7.15
C PRO A 420 -0.42 -16.16 7.02
N ALA A 421 0.13 -14.95 6.82
CA ALA A 421 -0.68 -13.74 6.76
C ALA A 421 -1.66 -13.70 5.57
N TYR A 422 -1.30 -14.32 4.44
CA TYR A 422 -2.16 -14.39 3.25
C TYR A 422 -3.47 -15.17 3.50
N LEU A 423 -3.52 -16.01 4.54
CA LEU A 423 -4.71 -16.74 4.98
C LEU A 423 -5.58 -15.93 5.95
N GLY A 424 -5.10 -14.82 6.52
CA GLY A 424 -5.92 -13.89 7.29
C GLY A 424 -6.32 -14.33 8.70
N GLY A 425 -5.74 -15.42 9.20
CA GLY A 425 -6.07 -15.99 10.52
C GLY A 425 -7.29 -16.92 10.47
N LEU A 426 -7.87 -17.20 11.64
CA LEU A 426 -8.98 -18.16 11.82
C LEU A 426 -10.12 -17.59 12.67
N PHE A 427 -10.05 -16.34 13.13
CA PHE A 427 -11.09 -15.71 13.95
C PHE A 427 -12.00 -14.78 13.14
N ALA A 428 -11.73 -14.59 11.85
CA ALA A 428 -12.71 -14.08 10.88
C ALA A 428 -13.88 -15.07 10.69
N ALA A 429 -15.00 -14.63 10.10
CA ALA A 429 -16.08 -15.54 9.74
C ALA A 429 -15.69 -16.40 8.53
N GLY A 430 -14.90 -17.45 8.77
CA GLY A 430 -14.56 -18.52 7.82
C GLY A 430 -13.47 -18.21 6.79
N LEU A 431 -12.63 -19.21 6.49
CA LEU A 431 -11.69 -19.24 5.35
C LEU A 431 -12.39 -19.49 3.99
N SER A 432 -13.72 -19.57 3.96
CA SER A 432 -14.54 -20.01 2.82
C SER A 432 -14.83 -18.91 1.82
#